data_AF-A0A941HZX2-F1
#
_entry.id   AF-A0A941HZX2-F1
#
_cell.length_a   1.000
_cell.length_b   1.000
_cell.length_c   1.000
_cell.angle_alpha   90.00
_cell.angle_beta   90.00
_cell.angle_gamma   90.00
#
_symmetry.space_group_name_H-M   'P 1'
#
loop_
_entity.id
_entity.type
_entity.pdbx_description
1 polymer ?
#
loop_
_entity_poly.entity_id
_entity_poly.type
_entity_poly.pdbx_seq_one_letter_code
_entity_poly.pdbx_strand_id
1 'polypeptide(L)'
;MVPRDRDAEFTATGTVAEALALLEAARARLHEDVRASAPDAPPANPPVDDLDIWYATQGDVLLHVYEELAQHLGQLEVTRDVLLARGGTTSGS
;
A
#
# COMPACT_ATOMS: atom_id res chain seq x y z
N MET A 1 15.92 21.83 3.49
CA MET A 1 15.33 20.65 4.14
C MET A 1 14.05 21.11 4.80
N VAL A 2 12.88 20.63 4.34
CA VAL A 2 11.61 20.91 5.02
C VAL A 2 11.61 20.10 6.34
N PRO A 3 11.36 20.71 7.51
CA PRO A 3 11.24 19.97 8.76
C PRO A 3 10.11 18.93 8.62
N ARG A 4 10.39 17.66 8.91
CA ARG A 4 9.38 16.59 8.90
C ARG A 4 8.79 16.45 10.29
N ASP A 5 7.47 16.61 10.40
CA ASP A 5 6.72 16.37 11.62
C ASP A 5 6.31 14.89 11.68
N ARG A 6 7.15 14.07 12.33
CA ARG A 6 6.93 12.63 12.43
C ARG A 6 5.68 12.27 13.23
N ASP A 7 5.29 13.10 14.19
CA ASP A 7 4.14 12.83 15.06
C ASP A 7 2.82 13.08 14.31
N ALA A 8 2.83 14.03 13.36
CA ALA A 8 1.70 14.28 12.47
C ALA A 8 1.62 13.30 11.26
N GLU A 9 2.69 12.60 10.92
CA GLU A 9 2.75 11.72 9.73
C GLU A 9 1.84 10.48 9.86
N PHE A 10 1.55 9.98 11.07
CA PHE A 10 0.79 8.74 11.28
C PHE A 10 -0.27 8.88 12.37
N THR A 11 -1.36 9.60 12.07
CA THR A 11 -2.47 9.83 13.01
C THR A 11 -3.59 8.80 12.93
N ALA A 12 -3.60 7.95 11.90
CA ALA A 12 -4.59 6.90 11.74
C ALA A 12 -4.49 5.87 12.88
N THR A 13 -5.61 5.59 13.53
CA THR A 13 -5.71 4.57 14.58
C THR A 13 -6.85 3.62 14.26
N GLY A 14 -6.77 2.39 14.76
CA GLY A 14 -7.78 1.37 14.56
C GLY A 14 -7.40 0.05 15.19
N THR A 15 -8.39 -0.81 15.36
CA THR A 15 -8.24 -2.20 15.80
C THR A 15 -7.82 -3.10 14.64
N VAL A 16 -7.28 -4.28 14.96
CA VAL A 16 -6.97 -5.31 13.95
C VAL A 16 -8.22 -5.70 13.14
N ALA A 17 -9.38 -5.78 13.80
CA ALA A 17 -10.64 -6.11 13.13
C ALA A 17 -11.05 -5.05 12.10
N GLU A 18 -10.90 -3.77 12.43
CA GLU A 18 -11.17 -2.67 11.50
C GLU A 18 -10.17 -2.68 10.33
N ALA A 19 -8.89 -2.94 10.58
CA ALA A 19 -7.88 -3.06 9.53
C ALA A 19 -8.19 -4.22 8.56
N LEU A 20 -8.62 -5.38 9.07
CA LEU A 20 -9.03 -6.52 8.23
C LEU A 20 -10.27 -6.19 7.39
N ALA A 21 -11.27 -5.53 7.98
CA ALA A 21 -12.47 -5.11 7.25
C ALA A 21 -12.12 -4.12 6.12
N LEU A 22 -11.21 -3.18 6.37
CA LEU A 22 -10.70 -2.25 5.35
C LEU A 22 -9.97 -2.99 4.23
N LEU A 23 -9.15 -3.99 4.56
CA LEU A 23 -8.42 -4.78 3.57
C LEU A 23 -9.36 -5.58 2.65
N GLU A 24 -10.40 -6.21 3.21
CA GLU A 24 -11.40 -6.92 2.42
C GLU A 24 -12.17 -5.98 1.47
N ALA A 25 -12.58 -4.81 1.98
CA ALA A 25 -13.23 -3.80 1.15
C ALA A 25 -12.29 -3.23 0.07
N ALA A 26 -11.00 -3.05 0.36
CA ALA A 26 -10.01 -2.61 -0.61
C ALA A 26 -9.78 -3.67 -1.70
N ARG A 27 -9.69 -4.96 -1.33
CA ARG A 27 -9.52 -6.07 -2.27
C ARG A 27 -10.71 -6.18 -3.23
N ALA A 28 -11.93 -6.08 -2.70
CA ALA A 28 -13.14 -6.12 -3.53
C ALA A 28 -13.17 -4.96 -4.55
N ARG A 29 -12.86 -3.72 -4.10
CA ARG A 29 -12.79 -2.55 -4.99
C ARG A 29 -11.70 -2.70 -6.05
N LEU A 30 -10.49 -3.12 -5.66
CA LEU A 30 -9.40 -3.33 -6.63
C LEU A 30 -9.79 -4.34 -7.71
N HIS A 31 -10.52 -5.40 -7.35
CA HIS A 31 -11.02 -6.36 -8.32
C HIS A 31 -12.01 -5.73 -9.30
N GLU A 32 -12.91 -4.88 -8.81
CA GLU A 32 -13.85 -4.13 -9.65
C GLU A 32 -13.13 -3.12 -10.56
N ASP A 33 -12.15 -2.39 -10.02
CA ASP A 33 -11.35 -1.40 -10.75
C ASP A 33 -10.58 -2.07 -11.90
N VAL A 34 -9.91 -3.20 -11.64
CA VAL A 34 -9.20 -3.98 -12.67
C VAL A 34 -10.18 -4.47 -13.74
N ARG A 35 -11.36 -4.98 -13.36
CA ARG A 35 -12.36 -5.45 -14.32
C ARG A 35 -12.95 -4.33 -15.18
N ALA A 36 -13.08 -3.13 -14.62
CA ALA A 36 -13.63 -1.96 -15.32
C ALA A 36 -12.57 -1.24 -16.17
N SER A 37 -11.29 -1.49 -15.93
CA SER A 37 -10.19 -0.81 -16.62
C SER A 37 -10.19 -1.05 -18.14
N ALA A 38 -9.79 -0.01 -18.86
CA ALA A 38 -9.41 -0.08 -20.27
C ALA A 38 -7.89 0.18 -20.34
N PRO A 39 -7.04 -0.87 -20.40
CA PRO A 39 -5.60 -0.73 -20.16
C PRO A 39 -4.89 0.30 -21.02
N ASP A 40 -5.30 0.46 -22.29
CA ASP A 40 -4.69 1.42 -23.23
C ASP A 40 -5.31 2.83 -23.15
N ALA A 41 -6.37 3.02 -22.36
CA ALA A 41 -7.03 4.32 -22.22
C ALA A 41 -6.23 5.23 -21.26
N PRO A 42 -6.34 6.56 -21.38
CA PRO A 42 -5.75 7.49 -20.42
C PRO A 42 -6.29 7.26 -18.99
N PRO A 43 -5.53 7.64 -17.94
CA PRO A 43 -6.00 7.58 -16.55
C PRO A 43 -7.36 8.26 -16.39
N ALA A 44 -8.29 7.58 -15.72
CA ALA A 44 -9.65 8.10 -15.53
C ALA A 44 -9.70 9.35 -14.62
N ASN A 45 -8.71 9.49 -13.74
CA ASN A 45 -8.53 10.64 -12.85
C ASN A 45 -7.02 10.96 -12.74
N PRO A 46 -6.44 11.66 -13.72
CA PRO A 46 -5.02 11.95 -13.71
C PRO A 46 -4.66 12.89 -12.55
N PRO A 47 -3.50 12.72 -11.89
CA PRO A 47 -3.05 13.63 -10.86
C PRO A 47 -2.88 15.05 -11.44
N VAL A 48 -3.36 16.06 -10.72
CA VAL A 48 -3.32 17.47 -11.15
C VAL A 48 -2.03 18.18 -10.73
N ASP A 49 -1.36 17.70 -9.68
CA ASP A 49 -0.28 18.44 -8.98
C ASP A 49 1.05 17.69 -8.88
N ASP A 50 1.13 16.44 -9.35
CA ASP A 50 2.35 15.61 -9.21
C ASP A 50 3.12 15.56 -10.54
N LEU A 51 4.00 16.54 -10.75
CA LEU A 51 4.78 16.69 -11.99
C LEU A 51 5.83 15.59 -12.18
N ASP A 52 6.16 14.82 -11.13
CA ASP A 52 7.22 13.81 -11.15
C ASP A 52 6.71 12.41 -11.52
N ILE A 53 5.39 12.20 -11.52
CA ILE A 53 4.77 10.90 -11.77
C ILE A 53 3.76 11.01 -12.92
N TRP A 54 4.19 10.61 -14.11
CA TRP A 54 3.34 10.59 -15.32
C TRP A 54 2.93 9.17 -15.70
N TYR A 55 1.66 8.84 -15.50
CA TYR A 55 1.04 7.61 -16.02
C TYR A 55 0.38 7.92 -17.36
N ALA A 56 0.78 7.24 -18.43
CA ALA A 56 0.21 7.48 -19.75
C ALA A 56 -1.14 6.76 -19.93
N THR A 57 -1.31 5.63 -19.25
CA THR A 57 -2.46 4.74 -19.41
C THR A 57 -3.00 4.22 -18.07
N GLN A 58 -4.23 3.71 -18.07
CA GLN A 58 -4.80 2.99 -16.93
C GLN A 58 -3.98 1.73 -16.60
N GLY A 59 -3.41 1.08 -17.62
CA GLY A 59 -2.47 -0.03 -17.43
C GLY A 59 -1.24 0.38 -16.62
N ASP A 60 -0.65 1.54 -16.90
CA ASP A 60 0.50 2.06 -16.13
C ASP A 60 0.13 2.30 -14.66
N VAL A 61 -1.07 2.86 -14.40
CA VAL A 61 -1.58 3.06 -13.04
C VAL A 61 -1.73 1.72 -12.32
N LEU A 62 -2.33 0.71 -12.98
CA LEU A 62 -2.52 -0.61 -12.38
C LEU A 62 -1.19 -1.32 -12.11
N LEU A 63 -0.22 -1.20 -13.02
CA LEU A 63 1.12 -1.75 -12.82
C LEU A 63 1.81 -1.10 -11.62
N HIS A 64 1.73 0.23 -11.51
CA HIS A 64 2.28 0.94 -10.36
C HIS A 64 1.63 0.49 -9.04
N VAL A 65 0.29 0.37 -8.99
CA VAL A 65 -0.41 -0.15 -7.81
C VAL A 65 0.09 -1.55 -7.44
N TYR A 66 0.30 -2.42 -8.43
CA TYR A 66 0.86 -3.75 -8.18
C TYR A 66 2.29 -3.70 -7.62
N GLU A 67 3.15 -2.85 -8.17
CA GLU A 67 4.53 -2.66 -7.71
C GLU A 67 4.58 -2.19 -6.24
N GLU A 68 3.76 -1.20 -5.87
CA GLU A 68 3.66 -0.70 -4.49
C GLU A 68 3.14 -1.79 -3.53
N LEU A 69 2.12 -2.57 -3.94
CA LEU A 69 1.62 -3.69 -3.15
C LEU A 69 2.69 -4.75 -2.93
N ALA A 70 3.46 -5.10 -3.96
CA ALA A 70 4.56 -6.07 -3.85
C ALA A 70 5.68 -5.53 -2.95
N GLN A 71 6.03 -4.24 -3.07
CA GLN A 71 7.02 -3.59 -2.23
C GLN A 71 6.61 -3.63 -0.74
N HIS A 72 5.38 -3.22 -0.44
CA HIS A 72 4.87 -3.22 0.94
C HIS A 72 4.70 -4.63 1.51
N LEU A 73 4.30 -5.61 0.70
CA LEU A 73 4.24 -7.00 1.14
C LEU A 73 5.61 -7.49 1.60
N GLY A 74 6.66 -7.25 0.80
CA GLY A 74 8.03 -7.62 1.19
C GLY A 74 8.47 -6.96 2.49
N GLN A 75 8.12 -5.68 2.70
CA GLN A 75 8.40 -4.97 3.96
C GLN A 75 7.67 -5.60 5.15
N LEU A 76 6.42 -6.02 4.99
CA LEU A 76 5.64 -6.72 6.03
C LEU A 76 6.23 -8.08 6.36
N GLU A 77 6.67 -8.84 5.37
CA GLU A 77 7.31 -10.14 5.56
C GLU A 77 8.61 -10.01 6.35
N VAL A 78 9.48 -9.08 5.98
CA VAL A 78 10.72 -8.79 6.73
C VAL A 78 10.42 -8.36 8.16
N THR A 79 9.41 -7.50 8.36
CA THR A 79 9.00 -7.05 9.70
C THR A 79 8.51 -8.22 10.55
N ARG A 80 7.69 -9.10 9.99
CA ARG A 80 7.21 -10.32 10.66
C ARG A 80 8.38 -11.20 11.08
N ASP A 81 9.32 -11.45 10.18
CA ASP A 81 10.46 -12.33 10.44
C ASP A 81 11.35 -11.78 11.56
N VAL A 82 11.57 -10.46 11.60
CA VAL A 82 12.28 -9.78 12.71
C VAL A 82 11.54 -9.94 14.05
N LEU A 83 10.22 -9.76 14.07
CA LEU A 83 9.42 -9.92 15.29
C LEU A 83 9.46 -11.35 15.81
N LEU A 84 9.34 -12.35 14.93
CA LEU A 84 9.43 -13.77 15.29
C LEU A 84 10.82 -14.14 15.81
N ALA A 85 11.89 -13.66 15.16
CA ALA A 85 13.25 -13.88 15.62
C ALA A 85 13.51 -13.28 17.02
N ARG A 86 12.92 -12.12 17.32
CA ARG A 86 13.01 -11.46 18.63
C ARG A 86 12.12 -12.09 19.70
N GLY A 87 10.99 -12.68 19.33
CA GLY A 87 10.11 -13.43 20.23
C GLY A 87 10.62 -14.82 20.58
N GLY A 88 11.47 -15.42 19.74
CA GLY A 88 12.05 -16.74 19.96
C GLY A 88 13.23 -16.80 20.93
N THR A 89 13.77 -15.66 21.38
CA THR A 89 14.96 -15.60 22.26
C THR A 89 14.64 -15.54 23.76
N THR A 90 13.37 -15.54 24.17
CA THR A 90 12.92 -15.57 25.59
C THR A 90 12.52 -16.97 26.09
N SER A 91 13.14 -18.03 25.58
CA SER A 91 13.08 -19.39 26.16
C SER A 91 14.48 -19.93 26.36
N GLY A 92 15.13 -19.47 27.42
CA GLY A 92 16.46 -19.90 27.83
C GLY A 92 16.73 -19.40 29.25
N SER A 93 16.06 -20.01 30.22
CA SER A 93 16.45 -20.00 31.63
C SER A 93 16.80 -21.42 32.07
#